data_AF-A0A3M1SJ04-F1
#
_entry.id   AF-A0A3M1SJ04-F1
#
_cell.length_a   1.000
_cell.length_b   1.000
_cell.length_c   1.000
_cell.angle_alpha   90.00
_cell.angle_beta   90.00
_cell.angle_gamma   90.00
#
_symmetry.space_group_name_H-M   'P 1'
#
loop_
_entity.id
_entity.type
_entity.pdbx_description
1 polymer ?
#
loop_
_entity_poly.entity_id
_entity_poly.type
_entity_poly.pdbx_seq_one_letter_code
_entity_poly.pdbx_strand_id
1 'polypeptide(L)'
;VKLVGGVAYLDRYDIDVLPVGGIIWKPNDLWEFNLLFPKPKIARRILWHGALSDDKQDWFYVAGDYNPHVWAVERIGGFADELTYRDIAVIVGLERRNIPGIDYKLELGYVFGRRLYYRSTDIERELDDTVMLRAIVHY
;
A
#
# COMPACT_ATOMS: atom_id res chain seq x y z
N VAL A 1 12.91 -19.13 3.44
CA VAL A 1 11.79 -18.42 4.12
C VAL A 1 12.39 -17.48 5.13
N LYS A 2 11.95 -16.22 5.20
CA LYS A 2 12.34 -15.25 6.22
C LYS A 2 11.09 -14.86 7.02
N LEU A 3 11.18 -14.92 8.34
CA LEU A 3 10.13 -14.45 9.24
C LEU A 3 10.51 -13.04 9.71
N VAL A 4 9.55 -12.11 9.68
CA VAL A 4 9.76 -10.74 10.12
C VAL A 4 8.68 -10.42 11.16
N GLY A 5 9.12 -9.97 12.33
CA GLY A 5 8.23 -9.55 13.40
C GLY A 5 8.74 -8.26 14.01
N GLY A 6 7.85 -7.29 14.18
CA GLY A 6 8.11 -6.02 14.81
C GLY A 6 6.80 -5.41 15.32
N VAL A 7 6.91 -4.44 16.21
CA VAL A 7 5.75 -3.67 16.69
C VAL A 7 6.08 -2.21 16.45
N ALA A 8 5.20 -1.51 15.75
CA ALA A 8 5.29 -0.06 15.62
C ALA A 8 4.31 0.56 16.63
N TYR A 9 4.86 1.26 17.62
CA TYR A 9 4.08 2.13 18.50
C TYR A 9 3.88 3.47 17.80
N LEU A 10 2.64 3.79 17.49
CA LEU A 10 2.26 5.06 16.89
C LEU A 10 1.43 5.74 17.97
N ASP A 11 1.98 6.76 18.62
CA ASP A 11 1.30 7.57 19.64
C ASP A 11 0.11 8.32 19.00
N ARG A 12 -0.99 7.60 18.72
CA ARG A 12 -2.15 8.02 17.93
C ARG A 12 -3.42 7.57 18.65
N TYR A 13 -4.35 8.51 18.79
CA TYR A 13 -5.60 8.37 19.55
C TYR A 13 -6.57 7.26 19.07
N ASP A 14 -6.43 6.73 17.84
CA ASP A 14 -7.31 5.69 17.27
C ASP A 14 -6.64 4.29 17.23
N ILE A 15 -5.33 4.20 17.04
CA ILE A 15 -4.58 2.93 16.99
C ILE A 15 -3.20 3.13 17.63
N ASP A 16 -3.07 2.81 18.92
CA ASP A 16 -1.82 2.93 19.68
C ASP A 16 -0.72 1.97 19.19
N VAL A 17 -1.11 0.83 18.61
CA VAL A 17 -0.18 -0.24 18.23
C VAL A 17 -0.55 -0.78 16.86
N LEU A 18 0.36 -0.64 15.89
CA LEU A 18 0.25 -1.30 14.60
C LEU A 18 1.11 -2.57 14.62
N PRO A 19 0.52 -3.77 14.62
CA PRO A 19 1.29 -5.00 14.59
C PRO A 19 1.96 -5.15 13.22
N VAL A 20 3.27 -4.94 13.15
CA VAL A 20 4.04 -5.10 11.91
C VAL A 20 4.63 -6.51 11.89
N GLY A 21 3.84 -7.46 11.43
CA GLY A 21 4.24 -8.87 11.39
C GLY A 21 3.99 -9.49 10.02
N GLY A 22 4.81 -10.48 9.67
CA GLY A 22 4.50 -11.35 8.56
C GLY A 22 5.64 -12.20 8.04
N ILE A 23 5.46 -12.71 6.82
CA ILE A 23 6.31 -13.73 6.23
C ILE A 23 6.80 -13.24 4.87
N ILE A 24 8.12 -13.27 4.67
CA ILE A 24 8.75 -13.09 3.37
C ILE A 24 9.20 -14.45 2.88
N TRP A 25 8.63 -14.91 1.78
CA TRP A 25 9.00 -16.16 1.14
C TRP A 25 9.26 -15.97 -0.34
N LYS A 26 10.47 -16.34 -0.76
CA LYS A 26 10.89 -16.36 -2.16
C LYS A 26 11.32 -17.79 -2.50
N PRO A 27 10.43 -18.63 -3.07
CA PRO A 27 10.79 -20.00 -3.41
C PRO A 27 11.76 -20.08 -4.60
N ASN A 28 11.69 -19.10 -5.52
CA ASN A 28 12.57 -18.98 -6.68
C ASN A 28 12.63 -17.50 -7.12
N ASP A 29 13.45 -17.19 -8.12
CA ASP A 29 13.60 -15.83 -8.65
C ASP A 29 12.39 -15.35 -9.48
N LEU A 30 11.38 -16.21 -9.65
CA LEU A 30 10.14 -15.90 -10.36
C LEU A 30 9.01 -15.47 -9.44
N TRP A 31 9.07 -15.80 -8.14
CA TRP A 31 7.98 -15.57 -7.19
C TRP A 31 8.48 -14.92 -5.91
N GLU A 32 7.77 -13.88 -5.49
CA GLU A 32 8.03 -13.12 -4.27
C GLU A 32 6.74 -12.97 -3.47
N PHE A 33 6.66 -13.64 -2.32
CA PHE A 33 5.55 -13.54 -1.38
C PHE A 33 5.99 -12.69 -0.18
N ASN A 34 5.53 -11.46 -0.11
CA ASN A 34 5.74 -10.53 1.00
C ASN A 34 4.43 -10.35 1.75
N LEU A 35 4.05 -11.33 2.57
CA LEU A 35 2.82 -11.29 3.37
C LEU A 35 3.06 -10.53 4.67
N LEU A 36 3.36 -9.24 4.56
CA LEU A 36 3.63 -8.34 5.69
C LEU A 36 2.46 -7.38 5.90
N PHE A 37 1.92 -7.31 7.10
CA PHE A 37 0.97 -6.25 7.46
C PHE A 37 1.72 -4.92 7.66
N PRO A 38 1.21 -3.76 7.17
CA PRO A 38 -0.11 -3.52 6.58
C PRO A 38 -0.23 -3.71 5.06
N LYS A 39 0.87 -3.98 4.36
CA LYS A 39 0.94 -4.00 2.89
C LYS A 39 1.36 -5.37 2.33
N PRO A 40 0.51 -6.41 2.42
CA PRO A 40 0.86 -7.72 1.87
C PRO A 40 0.97 -7.63 0.34
N LYS A 41 2.06 -8.15 -0.24
CA LYS A 41 2.32 -8.14 -1.68
C LYS A 41 2.72 -9.54 -2.16
N ILE A 42 2.12 -10.00 -3.24
CA ILE A 42 2.52 -11.21 -3.97
C ILE A 42 2.93 -10.76 -5.37
N ALA A 43 4.19 -10.97 -5.72
CA ALA A 43 4.74 -10.59 -7.01
C ALA A 43 5.26 -11.82 -7.75
N ARG A 44 5.08 -11.80 -9.06
CA ARG A 44 5.58 -12.81 -9.99
C ARG A 44 6.31 -12.12 -11.13
N ARG A 45 7.52 -12.58 -11.42
CA ARG A 45 8.27 -12.16 -12.59
C ARG A 45 7.55 -12.64 -13.85
N ILE A 46 7.30 -11.72 -14.77
CA ILE A 46 6.68 -12.00 -16.06
C ILE A 46 7.70 -11.76 -17.18
N LEU A 47 7.63 -12.57 -18.23
CA LEU A 47 8.46 -12.43 -19.41
C LEU A 47 7.65 -11.66 -20.45
N TRP A 48 7.75 -10.33 -20.41
CA TRP A 48 7.12 -9.46 -21.39
C TRP A 48 8.21 -8.91 -22.34
N HIS A 49 7.98 -8.96 -23.65
CA HIS A 49 8.87 -8.38 -24.68
C HIS A 49 10.30 -8.97 -24.81
N GLY A 50 10.50 -10.26 -24.54
CA GLY A 50 11.74 -10.96 -24.93
C GLY A 50 13.00 -10.60 -24.13
N ALA A 51 12.87 -10.01 -22.95
CA ALA A 51 14.00 -9.75 -22.05
C ALA A 51 14.51 -11.05 -21.40
N LEU A 52 15.37 -11.76 -22.13
CA LEU A 52 16.26 -12.83 -21.60
C LEU A 52 17.54 -12.26 -20.97
N SER A 53 17.65 -10.94 -20.80
CA SER A 53 18.78 -10.29 -20.14
C SER A 53 18.47 -10.05 -18.66
N ASP A 54 19.45 -10.30 -17.80
CA ASP A 54 19.38 -10.03 -16.35
C ASP A 54 19.12 -8.53 -16.05
N ASP A 55 19.34 -7.68 -17.05
CA ASP A 55 19.24 -6.22 -17.02
C ASP A 55 17.80 -5.67 -16.99
N LYS A 56 16.79 -6.47 -17.35
CA LYS A 56 15.39 -6.02 -17.40
C LYS A 56 14.44 -7.04 -16.78
N GLN A 57 13.84 -6.69 -15.65
CA GLN A 57 12.93 -7.58 -14.93
C GLN A 57 11.55 -6.94 -14.81
N ASP A 58 10.58 -7.49 -15.53
CA ASP A 58 9.17 -7.12 -15.41
C ASP A 58 8.49 -8.01 -14.37
N TRP A 59 7.70 -7.38 -13.50
CA TRP A 59 7.00 -8.03 -12.40
C TRP A 59 5.54 -7.65 -12.42
N PHE A 60 4.69 -8.66 -12.37
CA PHE A 60 3.26 -8.50 -12.08
C PHE A 60 3.04 -8.77 -10.61
N TYR A 61 2.22 -7.99 -9.93
CA TYR A 61 1.92 -8.24 -8.53
C TYR A 61 0.49 -7.89 -8.16
N VAL A 62 0.05 -8.51 -7.08
CA VAL A 62 -1.17 -8.19 -6.36
C VAL A 62 -0.78 -7.79 -4.95
N ALA A 63 -1.30 -6.69 -4.45
CA ALA A 63 -1.05 -6.21 -3.11
C ALA A 63 -2.34 -5.82 -2.40
N GLY A 64 -2.40 -6.08 -1.10
CA GLY A 64 -3.34 -5.42 -0.21
C GLY A 64 -2.70 -4.18 0.37
N ASP A 65 -3.50 -3.15 0.59
CA ASP A 65 -3.06 -1.94 1.24
C ASP A 65 -4.07 -1.53 2.32
N TYR A 66 -3.58 -1.29 3.53
CA TYR A 66 -4.34 -0.73 4.63
C TYR A 66 -3.71 0.61 4.98
N ASN A 67 -4.39 1.71 4.67
CA ASN A 67 -3.84 3.05 4.88
C ASN A 67 -4.63 3.85 5.92
N PRO A 68 -4.16 3.90 7.17
CA PRO A 68 -4.69 4.79 8.20
C PRO A 68 -4.02 6.17 8.11
N HIS A 69 -4.74 7.15 7.56
CA HIS A 69 -4.31 8.55 7.47
C HIS A 69 -4.95 9.41 8.56
N VAL A 70 -4.18 10.34 9.11
CA VAL A 70 -4.66 11.38 10.03
C VAL A 70 -4.17 12.71 9.53
N TRP A 71 -5.06 13.69 9.48
CA TRP A 71 -4.75 15.07 9.14
C TRP A 71 -5.21 16.00 10.24
N ALA A 72 -4.35 16.92 10.63
CA ALA A 72 -4.76 18.07 11.42
C ALA A 72 -5.56 19.01 10.52
N VAL A 73 -6.76 19.39 10.94
CA VAL A 73 -7.65 20.28 10.20
C VAL A 73 -8.08 21.44 11.09
N GLU A 74 -8.29 22.61 10.49
CA GLU A 74 -8.83 23.77 11.19
C GLU A 74 -10.30 23.95 10.81
N ARG A 75 -11.18 24.05 11.80
CA ARG A 75 -12.62 24.24 11.58
C ARG A 75 -12.97 25.71 11.46
N ILE A 76 -14.17 25.98 10.95
CA ILE A 76 -14.76 27.32 10.95
C ILE A 76 -14.73 27.87 12.39
N GLY A 77 -14.01 28.97 12.59
CA GLY A 77 -13.81 29.58 13.91
C GLY A 77 -12.41 29.42 14.52
N GLY A 78 -11.45 28.80 13.83
CA GLY A 78 -10.05 28.74 14.26
C GLY A 78 -9.73 27.63 15.27
N PHE A 79 -10.66 26.70 15.48
CA PHE A 79 -10.46 25.56 16.37
C PHE A 79 -9.72 24.43 15.64
N ALA A 80 -8.67 23.91 16.27
CA ALA A 80 -7.96 22.72 15.81
C ALA A 80 -8.83 21.47 16.00
N ASP A 81 -8.89 20.63 14.98
CA ASP A 81 -9.59 19.35 14.96
C ASP A 81 -8.74 18.31 14.22
N GLU A 82 -9.10 17.04 14.38
CA GLU A 82 -8.37 15.93 13.76
C GLU A 82 -9.32 15.12 12.87
N LEU A 83 -8.93 14.96 11.61
CA LEU A 83 -9.63 14.16 10.63
C LEU A 83 -8.90 12.84 10.44
N THR A 84 -9.55 11.75 10.80
CA THR A 84 -9.04 10.40 10.57
C THR A 84 -9.73 9.81 9.36
N TYR A 85 -8.94 9.24 8.44
CA TYR A 85 -9.43 8.55 7.27
C TYR A 85 -8.72 7.23 7.14
N ARG A 86 -9.51 6.18 6.94
CA ARG A 86 -8.99 4.83 6.77
C ARG A 86 -9.64 4.18 5.58
N ASP A 87 -8.82 3.52 4.78
CA ASP A 87 -9.28 2.71 3.68
C ASP A 87 -8.49 1.40 3.54
N ILE A 88 -9.10 0.49 2.79
CA ILE A 88 -8.50 -0.76 2.38
C ILE A 88 -8.50 -0.78 0.85
N ALA A 89 -7.39 -1.14 0.24
CA ALA A 89 -7.30 -1.29 -1.21
C ALA A 89 -6.74 -2.65 -1.59
N VAL A 90 -7.27 -3.23 -2.67
CA VAL A 90 -6.63 -4.32 -3.40
C VAL A 90 -6.07 -3.75 -4.69
N ILE A 91 -4.77 -3.91 -4.89
CA ILE A 91 -4.00 -3.32 -5.98
C ILE A 91 -3.45 -4.43 -6.84
N VAL A 92 -3.63 -4.31 -8.15
CA VAL A 92 -2.92 -5.08 -9.17
C VAL A 92 -1.96 -4.13 -9.86
N GLY A 93 -0.71 -4.56 -10.05
CA GLY A 93 0.28 -3.71 -10.67
C GLY A 93 1.32 -4.43 -11.52
N LEU A 94 1.92 -3.64 -12.40
CA LEU A 94 3.03 -4.00 -13.26
C LEU A 94 4.19 -3.08 -12.93
N GLU A 95 5.33 -3.64 -12.57
CA GLU A 95 6.55 -2.86 -12.32
C GLU A 95 7.70 -3.41 -13.15
N ARG A 96 8.50 -2.51 -13.72
CA ARG A 96 9.78 -2.81 -14.33
C ARG A 96 10.89 -2.40 -13.37
N ARG A 97 11.81 -3.33 -13.15
CA ARG A 97 13.05 -3.13 -12.40
C ARG A 97 14.20 -3.32 -13.41
N ASN A 98 14.79 -2.23 -13.90
CA ASN A 98 15.91 -2.21 -14.85
C ASN A 98 17.25 -2.04 -14.12
N ILE A 99 18.29 -2.61 -14.71
CA ILE A 99 19.69 -2.42 -14.35
C ILE A 99 20.46 -2.30 -15.67
N PRO A 100 20.66 -1.13 -16.33
CA PRO A 100 20.22 0.26 -16.07
C PRO A 100 19.07 0.73 -16.99
N GLY A 101 18.38 1.83 -16.64
CA GLY A 101 17.37 2.48 -17.49
C GLY A 101 16.20 3.10 -16.72
N ILE A 102 15.10 3.40 -17.43
CA ILE A 102 13.86 3.91 -16.83
C ILE A 102 13.13 2.77 -16.12
N ASP A 103 12.80 2.98 -14.86
CA ASP A 103 11.90 2.13 -14.09
C ASP A 103 10.49 2.72 -14.14
N TYR A 104 9.49 1.85 -14.27
CA TYR A 104 8.10 2.28 -14.22
C TYR A 104 7.29 1.33 -13.37
N LYS A 105 6.20 1.85 -12.82
CA LYS A 105 5.24 1.11 -12.02
C LYS A 105 3.83 1.60 -12.34
N LEU A 106 2.98 0.71 -12.81
CA LEU A 106 1.58 0.95 -13.12
C LEU A 106 0.72 0.16 -12.14
N GLU A 107 -0.27 0.80 -11.54
CA GLU A 107 -1.13 0.24 -10.51
C GLU A 107 -2.59 0.56 -10.78
N LEU A 108 -3.42 -0.47 -10.72
CA LEU A 108 -4.88 -0.38 -10.70
C LEU A 108 -5.35 -0.93 -9.35
N GLY A 109 -6.03 -0.10 -8.58
CA GLY A 109 -6.53 -0.44 -7.26
C GLY A 109 -8.05 -0.35 -7.18
N TYR A 110 -8.66 -1.21 -6.37
CA TYR A 110 -10.03 -1.04 -5.91
C TYR A 110 -10.00 -0.74 -4.41
N VAL A 111 -10.51 0.42 -4.04
CA VAL A 111 -10.48 0.97 -2.68
C VAL A 111 -11.89 0.88 -2.09
N PHE A 112 -12.02 0.22 -0.96
CA PHE A 112 -13.29 -0.05 -0.30
C PHE A 112 -13.18 0.10 1.22
N GLY A 113 -14.33 0.01 1.91
CA GLY A 113 -14.38 0.11 3.37
C GLY A 113 -13.85 1.46 3.87
N ARG A 114 -14.05 2.50 3.07
CA ARG A 114 -13.52 3.84 3.30
C ARG A 114 -14.33 4.51 4.40
N ARG A 115 -13.67 4.91 5.46
CA ARG A 115 -14.30 5.54 6.64
C ARG A 115 -13.62 6.85 6.97
N LEU A 116 -14.46 7.84 7.25
CA LEU A 116 -14.05 9.18 7.64
C LEU A 116 -14.57 9.46 9.04
N TYR A 117 -13.69 9.84 9.96
CA TYR A 117 -14.01 10.13 11.35
C TYR A 117 -13.53 11.54 11.73
N TYR A 118 -14.43 12.32 12.33
CA TYR A 118 -14.13 13.64 12.90
C TYR A 118 -14.11 13.58 14.42
N ARG A 119 -12.96 13.87 15.03
CA ARG A 119 -12.81 13.81 16.49
C ARG A 119 -13.79 14.72 17.24
N SER A 120 -13.99 15.96 16.77
CA SER A 120 -14.83 16.92 17.49
C SER A 120 -16.34 16.64 17.45
N THR A 121 -16.86 15.91 16.46
CA THR A 121 -18.31 15.70 16.30
C THR A 121 -18.75 14.26 16.55
N ASP A 122 -17.79 13.33 16.69
CA ASP A 122 -18.03 11.89 16.82
C ASP A 122 -18.92 11.31 15.70
N ILE A 123 -18.80 11.90 14.50
CA ILE A 123 -19.52 11.44 13.31
C ILE A 123 -18.57 10.57 12.49
N GLU A 124 -18.91 9.30 12.38
CA GLU A 124 -18.34 8.38 11.38
C GLU A 124 -19.18 8.45 10.10
N ARG A 125 -18.51 8.60 8.96
CA ARG A 125 -19.13 8.50 7.63
C ARG A 125 -18.46 7.38 6.85
N GLU A 126 -19.28 6.45 6.39
CA GLU A 126 -18.90 5.48 5.37
C GLU A 126 -18.93 6.16 4.00
N LEU A 127 -17.89 5.95 3.22
CA LEU A 127 -17.74 6.48 1.86
C LEU A 127 -17.89 5.34 0.85
N ASP A 128 -18.42 5.68 -0.32
CA ASP A 128 -18.57 4.73 -1.41
C ASP A 128 -17.21 4.22 -1.92
N ASP A 129 -17.23 3.00 -2.43
CA ASP A 129 -16.08 2.33 -3.03
C ASP A 129 -15.60 3.08 -4.29
N THR A 130 -14.31 2.98 -4.59
CA THR A 130 -13.72 3.69 -5.73
C THR A 130 -12.62 2.88 -6.42
N VAL A 131 -12.29 3.29 -7.64
CA VAL A 131 -11.19 2.72 -8.43
C VAL A 131 -10.05 3.73 -8.48
N MET A 132 -8.84 3.24 -8.24
CA MET A 132 -7.60 4.00 -8.26
C MET A 132 -6.76 3.58 -9.46
N LEU A 133 -6.18 4.53 -10.17
CA LEU A 133 -5.13 4.30 -11.16
C LEU A 133 -3.91 5.14 -10.80
N ARG A 134 -2.73 4.54 -10.79
CA ARG A 134 -1.46 5.22 -10.50
C ARG A 134 -0.37 4.75 -11.45
N ALA A 135 0.39 5.70 -11.96
CA ALA A 135 1.62 5.45 -12.72
C ALA A 135 2.77 6.19 -12.06
N ILE A 136 3.89 5.52 -11.87
CA ILE A 136 5.12 6.06 -11.28
C ILE A 136 6.25 5.76 -12.26
N VAL A 137 7.07 6.76 -12.55
CA VAL A 137 8.24 6.63 -13.42
C VAL A 137 9.44 7.13 -12.63
N HIS A 138 10.51 6.33 -12.61
CA HIS A 138 11.80 6.69 -12.05
C HIS A 138 12.85 6.72 -13.17
N TYR A 139 13.65 7.78 -13.20
CA TYR A 139 14.70 8.03 -14.19
C TYR A 139 16.04 8.21 -13.47
#